data_AF-A0A7H8V6B7-F1
#
_entry.id   AF-A0A7H8V6B7-F1
#
_cell.length_a   1.000
_cell.length_b   1.000
_cell.length_c   1.000
_cell.angle_alpha   90.00
_cell.angle_beta   90.00
_cell.angle_gamma   90.00
#
_symmetry.space_group_name_H-M   'P 1'
#
loop_
_entity.id
_entity.type
_entity.pdbx_description
1 polymer ?
#
loop_
_entity_poly.entity_id
_entity_poly.type
_entity_poly.pdbx_seq_one_letter_code
_entity_poly.pdbx_strand_id
1 'polypeptide(L)'
;MEAVILDSKKYNEKDIKRLELNLQHAIEARVDYNPIDRLVDIYRDLIEDDGVFTPEEYSRETQISLSKIKEDIEISKLMIDYLDFIKRPLRFHIARDQKIDGPIREIHKILKSNRIDVESKDDIQEFLFLNIMSLNGDISRKIRDLRPVIEDKQLGTELLDEIDETEILDDAVKSFSENYNKETVSLDIQIRSKVSELTEGMVERKKIQNAKNQPFEILNKSFKILREIDLDSLNRLEKNSKQEFHELLVQVANFVEELKNI
;
A
#
# COMPACT_ATOMS: atom_id res chain seq x y z
N MET A 1 -40.89 -2.33 -1.25
CA MET A 1 -40.23 -1.31 -2.07
C MET A 1 -41.21 -0.90 -3.14
N GLU A 2 -41.70 0.35 -3.09
CA GLU A 2 -42.44 0.94 -4.20
C GLU A 2 -41.42 1.43 -5.23
N ALA A 3 -41.52 0.94 -6.47
CA ALA A 3 -40.71 1.44 -7.56
C ALA A 3 -41.28 2.79 -8.02
N VAL A 4 -40.50 3.87 -7.87
CA VAL A 4 -40.87 5.20 -8.36
C VAL A 4 -40.30 5.37 -9.76
N ILE A 5 -41.16 5.61 -10.75
CA ILE A 5 -40.74 5.94 -12.12
C ILE A 5 -40.51 7.46 -12.20
N LEU A 6 -39.27 7.87 -12.49
CA LEU A 6 -38.90 9.27 -12.64
C LEU A 6 -39.18 9.76 -14.07
N ASP A 7 -39.75 10.95 -14.20
CA ASP A 7 -39.99 11.61 -15.50
C ASP A 7 -38.67 12.19 -16.04
N SER A 8 -38.18 11.65 -17.16
CA SER A 8 -36.92 12.06 -17.80
C SER A 8 -36.91 13.49 -18.32
N LYS A 9 -38.07 14.15 -18.42
CA LYS A 9 -38.15 15.59 -18.76
C LYS A 9 -37.98 16.51 -17.54
N LYS A 10 -38.09 15.96 -16.32
CA LYS A 10 -38.13 16.74 -15.07
C LYS A 10 -36.83 16.64 -14.25
N TYR A 11 -36.08 15.56 -14.43
CA TYR A 11 -34.83 15.30 -13.70
C TYR A 11 -33.70 15.10 -14.68
N ASN A 12 -32.59 15.80 -14.46
CA ASN A 12 -31.36 15.57 -15.24
C ASN A 12 -30.55 14.42 -14.61
N GLU A 13 -29.51 13.96 -15.31
CA GLU A 13 -28.63 12.87 -14.86
C GLU A 13 -28.03 13.10 -13.46
N LYS A 14 -27.62 14.35 -13.18
CA LYS A 14 -27.08 14.74 -11.88
C LYS A 14 -28.11 14.65 -10.75
N ASP A 15 -29.38 14.97 -11.02
CA ASP A 15 -30.47 14.83 -10.04
C ASP A 15 -30.76 13.35 -9.72
N ILE A 16 -30.73 12.49 -10.74
CA ILE A 16 -30.89 11.03 -10.59
C ILE A 16 -29.74 10.47 -9.76
N LYS A 17 -28.50 10.85 -10.10
CA LYS A 17 -27.31 10.36 -9.39
C LYS A 17 -27.23 10.86 -7.95
N ARG A 18 -27.66 12.09 -7.68
CA ARG A 18 -27.81 12.60 -6.30
C ARG A 18 -28.79 11.75 -5.49
N LEU A 19 -29.92 11.35 -6.07
CA LEU A 19 -30.89 10.49 -5.40
C LEU A 19 -30.29 9.10 -5.12
N GLU A 20 -29.55 8.52 -6.08
CA GLU A 20 -28.84 7.25 -5.93
C GLU A 20 -27.84 7.29 -4.76
N LEU A 21 -26.95 8.28 -4.72
CA LEU A 21 -25.96 8.45 -3.64
C LEU A 21 -26.65 8.59 -2.27
N ASN A 22 -27.69 9.42 -2.19
CA ASN A 22 -28.45 9.57 -0.95
C ASN A 22 -29.08 8.25 -0.51
N LEU A 23 -29.65 7.46 -1.43
CA LEU A 23 -30.20 6.14 -1.10
C LEU A 23 -29.13 5.14 -0.66
N GLN A 24 -27.95 5.13 -1.30
CA GLN A 24 -26.84 4.26 -0.90
C GLN A 24 -26.33 4.58 0.52
N HIS A 25 -26.35 5.85 0.92
CA HIS A 25 -25.79 6.32 2.19
C HIS A 25 -26.83 6.55 3.30
N ALA A 26 -28.12 6.65 3.00
CA ALA A 26 -29.19 6.92 3.98
C ALA A 26 -29.74 5.66 4.69
N ILE A 27 -29.31 4.45 4.33
CA ILE A 27 -29.81 3.22 4.97
C ILE A 27 -29.08 3.00 6.31
N GLU A 28 -29.85 3.04 7.40
CA GLU A 28 -29.40 2.82 8.80
C GLU A 28 -28.68 1.47 9.01
N ALA A 29 -28.93 0.48 8.15
CA ALA A 29 -28.16 -0.76 8.09
C ALA A 29 -27.08 -0.63 7.00
N ARG A 30 -25.81 -0.60 7.41
CA ARG A 30 -24.67 -0.68 6.49
C ARG A 30 -24.78 -1.97 5.69
N VAL A 31 -25.23 -1.87 4.44
CA VAL A 31 -25.06 -2.95 3.47
C VAL A 31 -23.56 -3.16 3.31
N ASP A 32 -23.09 -4.41 3.31
CA ASP A 32 -21.68 -4.75 3.07
C ASP A 32 -21.30 -4.34 1.64
N TYR A 33 -20.93 -3.07 1.50
CA TYR A 33 -20.56 -2.49 0.22
C TYR A 33 -19.18 -3.01 -0.18
N ASN A 34 -19.08 -3.60 -1.37
CA ASN A 34 -17.81 -4.12 -1.83
C ASN A 34 -16.82 -2.95 -2.03
N PRO A 35 -15.60 -3.00 -1.48
CA PRO A 35 -14.64 -1.93 -1.63
C PRO A 35 -14.28 -1.59 -3.09
N ILE A 36 -14.32 -2.59 -4.00
CA ILE A 36 -14.12 -2.37 -5.44
C ILE A 36 -15.30 -1.62 -6.03
N ASP A 37 -16.55 -1.97 -5.68
CA ASP A 37 -17.74 -1.26 -6.18
C ASP A 37 -17.67 0.24 -5.79
N ARG A 38 -17.14 0.58 -4.61
CA ARG A 38 -16.86 1.97 -4.22
C ARG A 38 -15.85 2.67 -5.12
N LEU A 39 -14.77 1.98 -5.48
CA LEU A 39 -13.78 2.58 -6.39
C LEU A 39 -14.35 2.78 -7.79
N VAL A 40 -15.27 1.91 -8.22
CA VAL A 40 -16.01 2.05 -9.49
C VAL A 40 -16.94 3.25 -9.47
N ASP A 41 -17.67 3.49 -8.38
CA ASP A 41 -18.51 4.69 -8.26
C ASP A 41 -17.68 5.96 -8.28
N ILE A 42 -16.56 5.98 -7.55
CA ILE A 42 -15.61 7.10 -7.60
C ILE A 42 -15.13 7.34 -9.03
N TYR A 43 -14.81 6.29 -9.79
CA TYR A 43 -14.44 6.43 -11.20
C TYR A 43 -15.58 7.05 -12.02
N ARG A 44 -16.78 6.48 -11.98
CA ARG A 44 -17.93 6.93 -12.79
C ARG A 44 -18.39 8.35 -12.45
N ASP A 45 -18.42 8.67 -11.16
CA ASP A 45 -19.06 9.88 -10.68
C ASP A 45 -18.11 11.08 -10.64
N LEU A 46 -16.79 10.84 -10.58
CA LEU A 46 -15.77 11.88 -10.37
C LEU A 46 -14.64 11.90 -11.42
N ILE A 47 -14.51 10.88 -12.27
CA ILE A 47 -13.37 10.73 -13.19
C ILE A 47 -13.82 10.56 -14.65
N GLU A 48 -14.72 9.62 -14.91
CA GLU A 48 -15.25 9.33 -16.25
C GLU A 48 -15.99 10.55 -16.81
N ASP A 49 -15.71 10.90 -18.07
CA ASP A 49 -16.32 12.02 -18.80
C ASP A 49 -16.35 13.36 -18.02
N ASP A 50 -15.21 13.71 -17.40
CA ASP A 50 -15.01 14.89 -16.52
C ASP A 50 -15.80 14.87 -15.19
N GLY A 51 -16.51 13.77 -14.90
CA GLY A 51 -17.24 13.54 -13.66
C GLY A 51 -18.58 14.29 -13.57
N VAL A 52 -19.59 13.62 -13.02
CA VAL A 52 -20.92 14.22 -12.75
C VAL A 52 -20.86 15.19 -11.55
N PHE A 53 -19.95 14.94 -10.62
CA PHE A 53 -19.71 15.76 -9.43
C PHE A 53 -18.28 16.23 -9.33
N THR A 54 -18.11 17.40 -8.71
CA THR A 54 -16.81 17.77 -8.12
C THR A 54 -16.56 16.96 -6.83
N PRO A 55 -15.30 16.76 -6.41
CA PRO A 55 -14.99 16.12 -5.14
C PRO A 55 -15.68 16.77 -3.93
N GLU A 56 -15.84 18.10 -3.96
CA GLU A 56 -16.53 18.87 -2.93
C GLU A 56 -18.05 18.61 -2.93
N GLU A 57 -18.67 18.51 -4.10
CA GLU A 57 -20.09 18.13 -4.21
C GLU A 57 -20.31 16.71 -3.69
N TYR A 58 -19.53 15.75 -4.17
CA TYR A 58 -19.65 14.35 -3.77
C TYR A 58 -19.44 14.15 -2.27
N SER A 59 -18.51 14.90 -1.66
CA SER A 59 -18.32 14.92 -0.21
C SER A 59 -19.56 15.35 0.55
N ARG A 60 -20.28 16.36 0.05
CA ARG A 60 -21.54 16.82 0.68
C ARG A 60 -22.66 15.80 0.55
N GLU A 61 -22.81 15.18 -0.62
CA GLU A 61 -23.88 14.21 -0.88
C GLU A 61 -23.66 12.88 -0.13
N THR A 62 -22.41 12.45 0.03
CA THR A 62 -22.07 11.15 0.66
C THR A 62 -21.69 11.23 2.13
N GLN A 63 -21.46 12.43 2.66
CA GLN A 63 -20.90 12.69 3.99
C GLN A 63 -19.51 12.06 4.23
N ILE A 64 -18.83 11.62 3.18
CA ILE A 64 -17.43 11.17 3.23
C ILE A 64 -16.51 12.39 3.22
N SER A 65 -15.46 12.38 4.04
CA SER A 65 -14.51 13.49 4.09
C SER A 65 -13.82 13.73 2.74
N LEU A 66 -13.60 14.99 2.38
CA LEU A 66 -12.91 15.37 1.14
C LEU A 66 -11.52 14.74 1.02
N SER A 67 -10.78 14.61 2.13
CA SER A 67 -9.46 13.95 2.12
C SER A 67 -9.57 12.48 1.72
N LYS A 68 -10.61 11.79 2.20
CA LYS A 68 -10.82 10.39 1.87
C LYS A 68 -11.25 10.21 0.42
N ILE A 69 -12.10 11.10 -0.10
CA ILE A 69 -12.48 11.10 -1.51
C ILE A 69 -11.27 11.32 -2.41
N LYS A 70 -10.40 12.29 -2.09
CA LYS A 70 -9.16 12.52 -2.85
C LYS A 70 -8.25 11.30 -2.85
N GLU A 71 -8.10 10.63 -1.71
CA GLU A 71 -7.36 9.37 -1.63
C GLU A 71 -8.01 8.28 -2.49
N ASP A 72 -9.34 8.10 -2.41
CA ASP A 72 -10.05 7.09 -3.19
C ASP A 72 -10.08 7.40 -4.69
N ILE A 73 -9.99 8.67 -5.11
CA ILE A 73 -9.76 9.07 -6.50
C ILE A 73 -8.39 8.56 -6.98
N GLU A 74 -7.32 8.79 -6.21
CA GLU A 74 -5.98 8.31 -6.56
C GLU A 74 -5.94 6.78 -6.65
N ILE A 75 -6.60 6.09 -5.72
CA ILE A 75 -6.68 4.62 -5.72
C ILE A 75 -7.55 4.09 -6.86
N SER A 76 -8.65 4.79 -7.19
CA SER A 76 -9.51 4.43 -8.32
C SER A 76 -8.75 4.54 -9.64
N LYS A 77 -7.93 5.60 -9.82
CA LYS A 77 -7.02 5.71 -10.98
C LYS A 77 -6.05 4.54 -11.07
N LEU A 78 -5.40 4.17 -9.96
CA LEU A 78 -4.53 2.99 -9.93
C LEU A 78 -5.27 1.71 -10.31
N MET A 79 -6.55 1.56 -9.95
CA MET A 79 -7.37 0.42 -10.36
C MET A 79 -7.58 0.38 -11.87
N ILE A 80 -7.79 1.54 -12.50
CA ILE A 80 -7.86 1.65 -13.96
C ILE A 80 -6.50 1.28 -14.58
N ASP A 81 -5.41 1.85 -14.07
CA ASP A 81 -4.06 1.56 -14.56
C ASP A 81 -3.72 0.07 -14.46
N TYR A 82 -4.11 -0.57 -13.36
CA TYR A 82 -3.96 -2.02 -13.16
C TYR A 82 -4.75 -2.82 -14.21
N LEU A 83 -6.01 -2.47 -14.43
CA LEU A 83 -6.87 -3.13 -15.41
C LEU A 83 -6.33 -2.95 -16.84
N ASP A 84 -5.80 -1.78 -17.16
CA ASP A 84 -5.17 -1.49 -18.46
C ASP A 84 -3.87 -2.25 -18.64
N PHE A 85 -3.04 -2.32 -17.59
CA PHE A 85 -1.79 -3.07 -17.55
C PHE A 85 -2.01 -4.55 -17.88
N ILE A 86 -3.00 -5.20 -17.26
CA ILE A 86 -3.36 -6.61 -17.54
C ILE A 86 -4.19 -6.80 -18.82
N LYS A 87 -4.33 -5.75 -19.63
CA LYS A 87 -5.11 -5.71 -20.88
C LYS A 87 -6.58 -6.08 -20.70
N ARG A 88 -7.21 -5.52 -19.66
CA ARG A 88 -8.64 -5.66 -19.34
C ARG A 88 -9.28 -4.32 -18.96
N PRO A 89 -9.23 -3.31 -19.84
CA PRO A 89 -9.73 -1.97 -19.57
C PRO A 89 -11.18 -2.02 -19.06
N LEU A 90 -11.44 -1.32 -17.94
CA LEU A 90 -12.76 -1.16 -17.32
C LEU A 90 -13.50 -2.47 -16.96
N ARG A 91 -12.82 -3.62 -16.95
CA ARG A 91 -13.39 -4.92 -16.55
C ARG A 91 -13.40 -5.06 -15.03
N PHE A 92 -14.20 -4.24 -14.35
CA PHE A 92 -14.22 -4.15 -12.88
C PHE A 92 -14.58 -5.44 -12.14
N HIS A 93 -15.31 -6.36 -12.78
CA HIS A 93 -15.57 -7.68 -12.19
C HIS A 93 -14.27 -8.47 -11.96
N ILE A 94 -13.24 -8.28 -12.80
CA ILE A 94 -11.93 -8.93 -12.62
C ILE A 94 -11.24 -8.41 -11.36
N ALA A 95 -11.22 -7.08 -11.17
CA ALA A 95 -10.70 -6.45 -9.95
C ALA A 95 -11.45 -6.95 -8.69
N ARG A 96 -12.77 -7.14 -8.79
CA ARG A 96 -13.62 -7.69 -7.73
C ARG A 96 -13.27 -9.13 -7.41
N ASP A 97 -13.17 -9.99 -8.42
CA ASP A 97 -12.90 -11.42 -8.26
C ASP A 97 -11.49 -11.66 -7.69
N GLN A 98 -10.52 -10.85 -8.12
CA GLN A 98 -9.15 -10.87 -7.60
C GLN A 98 -9.00 -10.16 -6.24
N LYS A 99 -10.04 -9.47 -5.74
CA LYS A 99 -10.07 -8.79 -4.45
C LYS A 99 -8.93 -7.79 -4.25
N ILE A 100 -8.67 -6.96 -5.28
CA ILE A 100 -7.46 -6.12 -5.34
C ILE A 100 -7.48 -4.87 -4.44
N ASP A 101 -8.58 -4.56 -3.73
CA ASP A 101 -8.69 -3.35 -2.90
C ASP A 101 -7.59 -3.25 -1.83
N GLY A 102 -7.30 -4.35 -1.14
CA GLY A 102 -6.20 -4.41 -0.17
C GLY A 102 -4.84 -4.19 -0.82
N PRO A 103 -4.45 -5.02 -1.82
CA PRO A 103 -3.21 -4.87 -2.57
C PRO A 103 -2.99 -3.46 -3.13
N ILE A 104 -3.98 -2.91 -3.82
CA ILE A 104 -3.83 -1.63 -4.53
C ILE A 104 -3.70 -0.43 -3.58
N ARG A 105 -4.31 -0.51 -2.38
CA ARG A 105 -4.10 0.47 -1.31
C ARG A 105 -2.68 0.42 -0.75
N GLU A 106 -2.05 -0.75 -0.71
CA GLU A 106 -0.63 -0.85 -0.32
C GLU A 106 0.28 -0.29 -1.42
N ILE A 107 -0.01 -0.57 -2.70
CA ILE A 107 0.69 0.04 -3.85
C ILE A 107 0.62 1.57 -3.79
N HIS A 108 -0.58 2.12 -3.60
CA HIS A 108 -0.79 3.56 -3.44
C HIS A 108 0.10 4.18 -2.36
N LYS A 109 0.18 3.54 -1.18
CA LYS A 109 1.06 3.99 -0.09
C LYS A 109 2.54 3.95 -0.46
N ILE A 110 2.96 2.94 -1.23
CA ILE A 110 4.35 2.81 -1.70
C ILE A 110 4.68 3.94 -2.67
N LEU A 111 3.85 4.15 -3.71
CA LEU A 111 4.11 5.15 -4.75
C LEU A 111 4.06 6.61 -4.24
N LYS A 112 3.38 6.87 -3.11
CA LYS A 112 3.42 8.16 -2.40
C LYS A 112 4.71 8.40 -1.61
N SER A 113 5.57 7.40 -1.47
CA SER A 113 6.84 7.57 -0.76
C SER A 113 7.74 8.56 -1.50
N ASN A 114 8.34 9.48 -0.73
CA ASN A 114 9.29 10.48 -1.25
C ASN A 114 10.71 9.95 -1.37
N ARG A 115 10.93 8.67 -1.04
CA ARG A 115 12.21 7.97 -1.14
C ARG A 115 12.39 7.25 -2.48
N ILE A 116 11.35 7.23 -3.30
CA ILE A 116 11.34 6.60 -4.61
C ILE A 116 11.68 7.65 -5.65
N ASP A 117 12.61 7.33 -6.54
CA ASP A 117 12.95 8.18 -7.66
C ASP A 117 11.78 8.29 -8.64
N VAL A 118 11.54 9.48 -9.18
CA VAL A 118 10.39 9.76 -10.04
C VAL A 118 10.49 8.95 -11.34
N GLU A 119 11.69 8.79 -11.89
CA GLU A 119 11.92 8.05 -13.13
C GLU A 119 11.61 6.56 -13.01
N SER A 120 11.76 5.97 -11.82
CA SER A 120 11.51 4.54 -11.58
C SER A 120 10.08 4.21 -11.15
N LYS A 121 9.20 5.22 -11.02
CA LYS A 121 7.85 5.00 -10.45
C LYS A 121 6.98 4.10 -11.32
N ASP A 122 7.10 4.20 -12.63
CA ASP A 122 6.29 3.44 -13.57
C ASP A 122 6.67 1.95 -13.51
N ASP A 123 7.96 1.62 -13.56
CA ASP A 123 8.46 0.24 -13.44
C ASP A 123 8.09 -0.37 -12.08
N ILE A 124 8.22 0.40 -10.99
CA ILE A 124 7.78 -0.03 -9.66
C ILE A 124 6.29 -0.30 -9.64
N GLN A 125 5.48 0.58 -10.23
CA GLN A 125 4.02 0.41 -10.29
C GLN A 125 3.66 -0.88 -11.04
N GLU A 126 4.23 -1.09 -12.23
CA GLU A 126 3.98 -2.29 -13.04
C GLU A 126 4.45 -3.57 -12.35
N PHE A 127 5.62 -3.54 -11.70
CA PHE A 127 6.12 -4.67 -10.92
C PHE A 127 5.20 -5.01 -9.74
N LEU A 128 4.67 -3.99 -9.06
CA LEU A 128 3.70 -4.18 -7.99
C LEU A 128 2.35 -4.72 -8.51
N PHE A 129 1.93 -4.36 -9.72
CA PHE A 129 0.79 -4.96 -10.40
C PHE A 129 1.03 -6.43 -10.76
N LEU A 130 2.23 -6.79 -11.23
CA LEU A 130 2.58 -8.20 -11.45
C LEU A 130 2.54 -9.02 -10.17
N ASN A 131 2.89 -8.42 -9.02
CA ASN A 131 2.78 -9.07 -7.73
C ASN A 131 1.33 -9.46 -7.38
N ILE A 132 0.34 -8.64 -7.75
CA ILE A 132 -1.09 -9.00 -7.59
C ILE A 132 -1.43 -10.26 -8.38
N MET A 133 -0.90 -10.40 -9.60
CA MET A 133 -1.17 -11.54 -10.49
C MET A 133 -0.37 -12.80 -10.13
N SER A 134 0.78 -12.63 -9.48
CA SER A 134 1.75 -13.72 -9.34
C SER A 134 1.69 -14.36 -7.97
N LEU A 135 1.51 -13.56 -6.92
CA LEU A 135 1.58 -14.03 -5.54
C LEU A 135 0.32 -14.77 -5.10
N ASN A 136 0.50 -15.70 -4.16
CA ASN A 136 -0.58 -16.39 -3.47
C ASN A 136 -0.60 -16.01 -1.98
N GLY A 137 -1.75 -16.23 -1.32
CA GLY A 137 -1.94 -15.97 0.11
C GLY A 137 -2.31 -14.53 0.42
N ASP A 138 -1.72 -13.95 1.47
CA ASP A 138 -1.96 -12.55 1.87
C ASP A 138 -1.14 -11.59 0.98
N ILE A 139 -1.64 -11.34 -0.23
CA ILE A 139 -1.00 -10.49 -1.24
C ILE A 139 -0.77 -9.06 -0.71
N SER A 140 -1.72 -8.52 0.06
CA SER A 140 -1.60 -7.18 0.65
C SER A 140 -0.38 -7.10 1.57
N ARG A 141 -0.17 -8.11 2.42
CA ARG A 141 1.01 -8.17 3.29
C ARG A 141 2.30 -8.30 2.50
N LYS A 142 2.34 -9.15 1.48
CA LYS A 142 3.53 -9.32 0.66
C LYS A 142 3.93 -8.03 -0.08
N ILE A 143 2.97 -7.31 -0.65
CA ILE A 143 3.21 -5.98 -1.24
C ILE A 143 3.70 -4.99 -0.19
N ARG A 144 3.11 -4.99 1.02
CA ARG A 144 3.57 -4.13 2.11
C ARG A 144 5.02 -4.41 2.51
N ASP A 145 5.43 -5.68 2.52
CA ASP A 145 6.78 -6.09 2.87
C ASP A 145 7.82 -5.67 1.81
N LEU A 146 7.41 -5.39 0.57
CA LEU A 146 8.27 -4.79 -0.46
C LEU A 146 8.56 -3.31 -0.23
N ARG A 147 7.70 -2.58 0.49
CA ARG A 147 7.92 -1.15 0.77
C ARG A 147 9.32 -0.83 1.31
N PRO A 148 9.83 -1.48 2.37
CA PRO A 148 11.17 -1.21 2.88
C PRO A 148 12.30 -1.63 1.94
N VAL A 149 12.04 -2.50 0.95
CA VAL A 149 12.99 -2.82 -0.12
C VAL A 149 13.06 -1.66 -1.10
N ILE A 150 11.90 -1.24 -1.62
CA ILE A 150 11.76 -0.17 -2.61
C ILE A 150 12.26 1.19 -2.05
N GLU A 151 12.02 1.46 -0.77
CA GLU A 151 12.51 2.68 -0.11
C GLU A 151 14.01 2.65 0.24
N ASP A 152 14.67 1.49 0.11
CA ASP A 152 16.10 1.36 0.33
C ASP A 152 16.87 1.70 -0.95
N LYS A 153 17.84 2.61 -0.87
CA LYS A 153 18.57 3.07 -2.06
C LYS A 153 19.31 1.94 -2.77
N GLN A 154 19.92 1.02 -2.03
CA GLN A 154 20.70 -0.05 -2.63
C GLN A 154 19.79 -1.14 -3.16
N LEU A 155 18.90 -1.66 -2.30
CA LEU A 155 18.03 -2.77 -2.69
C LEU A 155 16.96 -2.35 -3.71
N GLY A 156 16.53 -1.09 -3.69
CA GLY A 156 15.64 -0.55 -4.71
C GLY A 156 16.30 -0.50 -6.09
N THR A 157 17.57 -0.10 -6.18
CA THR A 157 18.34 -0.19 -7.44
C THR A 157 18.54 -1.64 -7.86
N GLU A 158 18.98 -2.52 -6.94
CA GLU A 158 19.13 -3.95 -7.27
C GLU A 158 17.81 -4.59 -7.74
N LEU A 159 16.67 -4.18 -7.18
CA LEU A 159 15.35 -4.64 -7.63
C LEU A 159 15.05 -4.21 -9.06
N LEU A 160 15.30 -2.96 -9.41
CA LEU A 160 15.07 -2.46 -10.77
C LEU A 160 16.02 -3.14 -11.77
N ASP A 161 17.30 -3.27 -11.42
CA ASP A 161 18.27 -3.98 -12.24
C ASP A 161 17.83 -5.44 -12.48
N GLU A 162 17.37 -6.15 -11.43
CA GLU A 162 16.86 -7.52 -11.57
C GLU A 162 15.55 -7.59 -12.38
N ILE A 163 14.68 -6.57 -12.32
CA ILE A 163 13.47 -6.47 -13.17
C ILE A 163 13.88 -6.36 -14.65
N ASP A 164 14.82 -5.48 -14.95
CA ASP A 164 15.30 -5.22 -16.32
C ASP A 164 16.05 -6.43 -16.88
N GLU A 165 17.00 -6.99 -16.12
CA GLU A 165 17.80 -8.15 -16.54
C GLU A 165 16.94 -9.40 -16.81
N THR A 166 15.82 -9.55 -16.10
CA THR A 166 14.94 -10.71 -16.24
C THR A 166 13.84 -10.53 -17.28
N GLU A 167 13.70 -9.32 -17.84
CA GLU A 167 12.68 -8.90 -18.80
C GLU A 167 11.25 -9.27 -18.35
N ILE A 168 10.99 -9.35 -17.03
CA ILE A 168 9.73 -9.91 -16.51
C ILE A 168 8.51 -9.04 -16.82
N LEU A 169 8.69 -7.72 -16.92
CA LEU A 169 7.62 -6.80 -17.31
C LEU A 169 7.22 -7.04 -18.78
N ASP A 170 8.20 -7.10 -19.68
CA ASP A 170 7.99 -7.35 -21.11
C ASP A 170 7.35 -8.72 -21.36
N ASP A 171 7.88 -9.76 -20.72
CA ASP A 171 7.32 -11.13 -20.76
C ASP A 171 5.83 -11.13 -20.33
N ALA A 172 5.51 -10.41 -19.26
CA ALA A 172 4.15 -10.33 -18.75
C ALA A 172 3.22 -9.54 -19.67
N VAL A 173 3.64 -8.38 -20.17
CA VAL A 173 2.85 -7.56 -21.11
C VAL A 173 2.56 -8.33 -22.39
N LYS A 174 3.55 -9.06 -22.92
CA LYS A 174 3.36 -9.96 -24.05
C LYS A 174 2.35 -11.05 -23.73
N SER A 175 2.47 -11.70 -22.57
CA SER A 175 1.53 -12.73 -22.12
C SER A 175 0.09 -12.22 -22.01
N PHE A 176 -0.13 -11.03 -21.44
CA PHE A 176 -1.46 -10.43 -21.36
C PHE A 176 -2.04 -10.12 -22.75
N SER A 177 -1.20 -9.63 -23.66
CA SER A 177 -1.60 -9.28 -25.03
C SER A 177 -2.01 -10.50 -25.84
N GLU A 178 -1.25 -11.60 -25.76
CA GLU A 178 -1.58 -12.87 -26.42
C GLU A 178 -2.89 -13.48 -25.89
N ASN A 179 -3.23 -13.18 -24.63
CA ASN A 179 -4.43 -13.67 -23.96
C ASN A 179 -5.57 -12.64 -23.92
N TYR A 180 -5.52 -11.55 -24.71
CA TYR A 180 -6.47 -10.45 -24.65
C TYR A 180 -7.94 -10.89 -24.78
N ASN A 181 -8.21 -11.85 -25.68
CA ASN A 181 -9.57 -12.32 -25.98
C ASN A 181 -10.11 -13.36 -24.99
N LYS A 182 -9.31 -13.81 -24.01
CA LYS A 182 -9.76 -14.79 -23.02
C LYS A 182 -10.57 -14.11 -21.92
N GLU A 183 -11.64 -14.77 -21.49
CA GLU A 183 -12.50 -14.27 -20.42
C GLU A 183 -11.77 -14.18 -19.08
N THR A 184 -10.87 -15.14 -18.80
CA THR A 184 -10.00 -15.11 -17.63
C THR A 184 -8.64 -14.48 -17.94
N VAL A 185 -8.07 -13.80 -16.94
CA VAL A 185 -6.70 -13.29 -16.98
C VAL A 185 -5.83 -14.20 -16.15
N SER A 186 -4.74 -14.69 -16.74
CA SER A 186 -3.72 -15.47 -16.05
C SER A 186 -2.36 -15.18 -16.66
N LEU A 187 -1.34 -15.16 -15.83
CA LEU A 187 0.06 -15.18 -16.26
C LEU A 187 0.56 -16.62 -16.41
N ASP A 188 1.54 -16.80 -17.30
CA ASP A 188 2.27 -18.06 -17.41
C ASP A 188 2.93 -18.41 -16.06
N ILE A 189 2.95 -19.71 -15.73
CA ILE A 189 3.50 -20.22 -14.48
C ILE A 189 4.96 -19.82 -14.31
N GLN A 190 5.74 -19.77 -15.39
CA GLN A 190 7.15 -19.37 -15.36
C GLN A 190 7.29 -17.90 -14.94
N ILE A 191 6.49 -17.00 -15.53
CA ILE A 191 6.49 -15.58 -15.19
C ILE A 191 6.09 -15.39 -13.72
N ARG A 192 5.03 -16.08 -13.29
CA ARG A 192 4.59 -16.04 -11.89
C ARG A 192 5.68 -16.50 -10.91
N SER A 193 6.42 -17.55 -11.26
CA SER A 193 7.53 -18.07 -10.44
C SER A 193 8.64 -17.03 -10.33
N LYS A 194 9.08 -16.46 -11.47
CA LYS A 194 10.11 -15.40 -11.50
C LYS A 194 9.73 -14.22 -10.59
N VAL A 195 8.51 -13.69 -10.73
CA VAL A 195 8.03 -12.56 -9.92
C VAL A 195 7.98 -12.92 -8.43
N SER A 196 7.51 -14.13 -8.10
CA SER A 196 7.43 -14.59 -6.70
C SER A 196 8.82 -14.77 -6.08
N GLU A 197 9.76 -15.37 -6.80
CA GLU A 197 11.13 -15.62 -6.36
C GLU A 197 11.90 -14.31 -6.16
N LEU A 198 11.79 -13.38 -7.11
CA LEU A 198 12.40 -12.04 -7.02
C LEU A 198 11.85 -11.30 -5.79
N THR A 199 10.53 -11.27 -5.64
CA THR A 199 9.86 -10.57 -4.53
C THR A 199 10.27 -11.16 -3.17
N GLU A 200 10.17 -12.47 -3.01
CA GLU A 200 10.49 -13.13 -1.75
C GLU A 200 11.99 -13.03 -1.43
N GLY A 201 12.84 -13.15 -2.45
CA GLY A 201 14.29 -12.99 -2.34
C GLY A 201 14.68 -11.59 -1.85
N MET A 202 14.12 -10.54 -2.45
CA MET A 202 14.38 -9.15 -2.08
C MET A 202 13.92 -8.82 -0.66
N VAL A 203 12.72 -9.27 -0.29
CA VAL A 203 12.20 -9.11 1.07
C VAL A 203 13.08 -9.83 2.09
N GLU A 204 13.55 -11.04 1.78
CA GLU A 204 14.43 -11.79 2.67
C GLU A 204 15.82 -11.13 2.80
N ARG A 205 16.39 -10.64 1.69
CA ARG A 205 17.63 -9.83 1.74
C ARG A 205 17.47 -8.62 2.66
N LYS A 206 16.33 -7.90 2.58
CA LYS A 206 16.07 -6.76 3.46
C LYS A 206 15.95 -7.18 4.93
N LYS A 207 15.28 -8.30 5.23
CA LYS A 207 15.19 -8.84 6.59
C LYS A 207 16.56 -9.19 7.15
N ILE A 208 17.42 -9.84 6.36
CA ILE A 208 18.79 -10.17 6.75
C ILE A 208 19.60 -8.89 7.00
N GLN A 209 19.50 -7.89 6.12
CA GLN A 209 20.17 -6.59 6.29
C GLN A 209 19.73 -5.90 7.60
N ASN A 210 18.43 -5.87 7.88
CA ASN A 210 17.89 -5.31 9.11
C ASN A 210 18.36 -6.09 10.35
N ALA A 211 18.38 -7.42 10.30
CA ALA A 211 18.85 -8.26 11.40
C ALA A 211 20.34 -8.03 11.70
N LYS A 212 21.18 -7.86 10.67
CA LYS A 212 22.61 -7.51 10.84
C LYS A 212 22.81 -6.14 11.47
N ASN A 213 21.94 -5.17 11.17
CA ASN A 213 22.04 -3.81 11.69
C ASN A 213 21.39 -3.63 13.07
N GLN A 214 20.50 -4.55 13.47
CA GLN A 214 19.73 -4.47 14.70
C GLN A 214 20.60 -4.30 15.98
N PRO A 215 21.71 -5.04 16.17
CA PRO A 215 22.56 -4.85 17.34
C PRO A 215 23.13 -3.43 17.43
N PHE A 216 23.60 -2.87 16.30
CA PHE A 216 24.12 -1.51 16.24
C PHE A 216 23.05 -0.46 16.54
N GLU A 217 21.83 -0.64 16.02
CA GLU A 217 20.71 0.25 16.32
C GLU A 217 20.33 0.24 17.80
N ILE A 218 20.25 -0.94 18.41
CA ILE A 218 19.94 -1.08 19.84
C ILE A 218 21.02 -0.41 20.67
N LEU A 219 22.30 -0.67 20.38
CA LEU A 219 23.41 -0.06 21.12
C LEU A 219 23.40 1.47 21.01
N ASN A 220 23.18 2.02 19.81
CA ASN A 220 23.06 3.46 19.61
C ASN A 220 21.86 4.08 20.35
N LYS A 221 20.70 3.41 20.35
CA LYS A 221 19.52 3.87 21.10
C LYS A 221 19.80 3.87 22.60
N SER A 222 20.35 2.78 23.13
CA SER A 222 20.73 2.66 24.53
C SER A 222 21.72 3.76 24.95
N PHE A 223 22.74 4.03 24.14
CA PHE A 223 23.70 5.10 24.40
C PHE A 223 23.03 6.48 24.47
N LYS A 224 22.10 6.79 23.55
CA LYS A 224 21.35 8.05 23.57
C LYS A 224 20.51 8.18 24.85
N ILE A 225 19.79 7.14 25.24
CA ILE A 225 18.96 7.11 26.46
C ILE A 225 19.82 7.33 27.71
N LEU A 226 20.98 6.66 27.81
CA LEU A 226 21.89 6.86 28.94
C LEU A 226 22.41 8.31 29.04
N ARG A 227 22.56 9.01 27.91
CA ARG A 227 22.94 10.43 27.89
C ARG A 227 21.84 11.39 28.34
N GLU A 228 20.59 10.95 28.38
CA GLU A 228 19.47 11.77 28.84
C GLU A 228 19.35 11.82 30.37
N ILE A 229 20.17 11.06 31.10
CA ILE A 229 20.19 11.07 32.57
C ILE A 229 20.62 12.45 33.08
N ASP A 230 19.71 13.14 33.76
CA ASP A 230 19.98 14.42 34.42
C ASP A 230 20.77 14.22 35.73
N LEU A 231 22.03 14.66 35.71
CA LEU A 231 22.94 14.55 36.84
C LEU A 231 22.48 15.41 38.04
N ASP A 232 21.77 16.51 37.81
CA ASP A 232 21.28 17.36 38.90
C ASP A 232 20.15 16.69 39.66
N SER A 233 19.21 16.07 38.93
CA SER A 233 18.18 15.22 39.51
C SER A 233 18.78 14.04 40.29
N LEU A 234 19.83 13.41 39.74
CA LEU A 234 20.53 12.32 40.40
C LEU A 234 21.16 12.75 41.74
N ASN A 235 21.75 13.94 41.78
CA ASN A 235 22.36 14.49 42.98
C ASN A 235 21.36 14.80 44.10
N ARG A 236 20.09 15.03 43.76
CA ARG A 236 19.00 15.33 44.71
C ARG A 236 18.29 14.09 45.23
N LEU A 237 18.59 12.91 44.70
CA LEU A 237 18.00 11.65 45.16
C LEU A 237 18.36 11.35 46.63
N GLU A 238 17.43 10.71 47.33
CA GLU A 238 17.66 10.18 48.67
C GLU A 238 18.66 9.02 48.66
N LYS A 239 19.25 8.72 49.83
CA LYS A 239 20.35 7.76 49.94
C LYS A 239 20.01 6.36 49.38
N ASN A 240 18.82 5.86 49.66
CA ASN A 240 18.39 4.53 49.20
C ASN A 240 18.24 4.50 47.67
N SER A 241 17.57 5.49 47.08
CA SER A 241 17.41 5.59 45.63
C SER A 241 18.74 5.79 44.89
N LYS A 242 19.70 6.51 45.48
CA LYS A 242 21.07 6.60 44.93
C LYS A 242 21.78 5.25 44.92
N GLN A 243 21.58 4.44 45.96
CA GLN A 243 22.15 3.11 46.04
C GLN A 243 21.55 2.19 44.96
N GLU A 244 20.21 2.17 44.82
CA GLU A 244 19.53 1.41 43.76
C GLU A 244 20.01 1.83 42.36
N PHE A 245 20.15 3.13 42.12
CA PHE A 245 20.69 3.63 40.85
C PHE A 245 22.13 3.16 40.60
N HIS A 246 22.98 3.18 41.63
CA HIS A 246 24.37 2.71 41.51
C HIS A 246 24.42 1.21 41.20
N GLU A 247 23.61 0.40 41.89
CA GLU A 247 23.52 -1.04 41.63
C GLU A 247 23.07 -1.34 40.20
N LEU A 248 22.11 -0.57 39.66
CA LEU A 248 21.70 -0.68 38.26
C LEU A 248 22.83 -0.28 37.30
N LEU A 249 23.57 0.80 37.59
CA LEU A 249 24.69 1.23 36.76
C LEU A 249 25.80 0.18 36.70
N VAL A 250 26.08 -0.49 37.82
CA VAL A 250 27.05 -1.60 37.86
C VAL A 250 26.59 -2.77 36.98
N GLN A 251 25.31 -3.14 37.02
CA GLN A 251 24.76 -4.18 36.14
C GLN A 251 24.91 -3.80 34.66
N VAL A 252 24.59 -2.56 34.30
CA VAL A 252 24.77 -2.05 32.94
C VAL A 252 26.24 -2.08 32.52
N ALA A 253 27.16 -1.64 33.38
CA ALA A 253 28.60 -1.66 33.09
C ALA A 253 29.13 -3.08 32.86
N ASN A 254 28.75 -4.04 33.70
CA ASN A 254 29.14 -5.44 33.54
C ASN A 254 28.64 -6.01 32.21
N PHE A 255 27.37 -5.75 31.86
CA PHE A 255 26.82 -6.21 30.59
C PHE A 255 27.53 -5.57 29.38
N VAL A 256 27.91 -4.29 29.47
CA VAL A 256 28.71 -3.62 28.42
C VAL A 256 30.09 -4.28 28.27
N GLU A 257 30.74 -4.70 29.36
CA GLU A 257 32.00 -5.44 29.28
C GLU A 257 31.82 -6.83 28.65
N GLU A 258 30.72 -7.53 28.94
CA GLU A 258 30.40 -8.81 28.26
C GLU A 258 30.26 -8.61 26.74
N LEU A 259 29.55 -7.56 26.31
CA LEU A 259 29.37 -7.25 24.88
C LEU A 259 30.68 -6.92 24.15
N LYS A 260 31.69 -6.35 24.84
CA LYS A 260 33.00 -6.05 24.24
C LYS A 260 33.81 -7.30 23.90
N ASN A 261 33.47 -8.45 24.48
CA ASN A 261 34.21 -9.71 24.32
C ASN A 261 33.63 -10.62 23.23
N ILE A 262 32.62 -10.16 22.49
CA ILE A 262 32.02 -10.83 21.31
C ILE A 262 32.77 -10.39 20.05
#